data_AF-A0A0G4H8L4-F1
#
_entry.id   AF-A0A0G4H8L4-F1
#
_cell.length_a   1.000
_cell.length_b   1.000
_cell.length_c   1.000
_cell.angle_alpha   90.00
_cell.angle_beta   90.00
_cell.angle_gamma   90.00
#
_symmetry.space_group_name_H-M   'P 1'
#
loop_
_entity.id
_entity.type
_entity.pdbx_description
1 polymer ?
#
loop_
_entity_poly.entity_id
_entity_poly.type
_entity_poly.pdbx_seq_one_letter_code
_entity_poly.pdbx_strand_id
1 'polypeptide(L)' 'MSIFKQMCYTARHDYPGDGEKEIAKIKTWIRQRQHLQQPEDLKRSLAWLRFYRGELEATISLAKYRAMKRRYDRTDK' A
#
# COMPACT_ATOMS: atom_id res chain seq x y z
N MET A 1 -13.74 -1.18 -9.30
CA MET A 1 -12.47 -0.41 -9.32
C MET A 1 -11.30 -1.40 -9.25
N SER A 2 -10.25 -1.27 -10.08
CA SER A 2 -9.11 -2.22 -10.08
C SER A 2 -8.28 -2.11 -8.79
N ILE A 3 -7.79 -3.25 -8.25
CA ILE A 3 -6.94 -3.32 -7.04
C ILE A 3 -5.78 -2.33 -7.11
N PHE A 4 -5.13 -2.23 -8.27
CA PHE A 4 -4.03 -1.31 -8.49
C PHE A 4 -4.43 0.16 -8.36
N LYS A 5 -5.59 0.54 -8.92
CA LYS A 5 -6.10 1.92 -8.81
C LYS A 5 -6.41 2.27 -7.36
N GLN A 6 -6.99 1.32 -6.61
CA GLN A 6 -7.28 1.50 -5.20
C GLN A 6 -5.98 1.68 -4.39
N MET A 7 -4.98 0.82 -4.61
CA MET A 7 -3.69 0.94 -3.92
C MET A 7 -2.99 2.26 -4.23
N CYS A 8 -2.98 2.71 -5.49
CA CYS A 8 -2.40 4.01 -5.84
C CYS A 8 -3.14 5.17 -5.17
N TYR A 9 -4.46 5.12 -5.14
CA TYR A 9 -5.28 6.13 -4.48
C TYR A 9 -4.98 6.19 -2.97
N THR A 10 -5.02 5.03 -2.29
CA THR A 10 -4.72 4.93 -0.87
C THR A 10 -3.29 5.36 -0.56
N ALA A 11 -2.32 4.98 -1.39
CA ALA A 11 -0.93 5.41 -1.22
C ALA A 11 -0.79 6.94 -1.34
N ARG A 12 -1.48 7.57 -2.28
CA ARG A 12 -1.42 9.03 -2.50
C ARG A 12 -2.03 9.83 -1.35
N HIS A 13 -3.14 9.36 -0.80
CA HIS A 13 -3.95 10.13 0.14
C HIS A 13 -3.70 9.80 1.61
N ASP A 14 -3.45 8.53 1.92
CA ASP A 14 -3.43 8.06 3.31
C ASP A 14 -2.04 7.59 3.78
N TYR A 15 -1.08 7.39 2.87
CA TYR A 15 0.21 6.81 3.23
C TYR A 15 1.03 7.74 4.15
N PRO A 16 1.57 7.23 5.26
CA PRO A 16 2.40 8.02 6.16
C PRO A 16 3.77 8.27 5.53
N GLY A 17 3.94 9.45 4.93
CA GLY A 17 5.20 9.89 4.33
C GLY A 17 5.06 10.12 2.83
N ASP A 18 6.02 9.63 2.04
CA ASP A 18 6.06 9.86 0.60
C ASP A 18 5.25 8.79 -0.16
N GLY A 19 3.95 9.08 -0.33
CA GLY A 19 3.03 8.23 -1.07
C GLY A 19 3.39 8.07 -2.56
N GLU A 20 4.06 9.05 -3.16
CA GLU A 20 4.47 8.99 -4.57
C GLU A 20 5.60 7.97 -4.78
N LYS A 21 6.55 7.85 -3.84
CA LYS A 21 7.53 6.76 -3.85
C LYS A 21 6.88 5.39 -3.77
N GLU A 22 5.84 5.26 -2.96
CA GLU A 22 5.13 4.00 -2.80
C GLU A 22 4.37 3.60 -4.08
N ILE A 23 3.72 4.58 -4.72
CA ILE A 23 3.12 4.42 -6.05
C ILE A 23 4.17 4.01 -7.09
N ALA A 24 5.36 4.63 -7.07
CA ALA A 24 6.44 4.30 -7.99
C ALA A 24 6.93 2.85 -7.81
N LYS A 25 7.02 2.34 -6.57
CA LYS A 25 7.35 0.93 -6.31
C LYS A 25 6.29 -0.01 -6.88
N ILE A 26 5.01 0.24 -6.63
CA ILE A 26 3.91 -0.60 -7.13
C ILE A 26 3.91 -0.61 -8.67
N LYS A 27 4.07 0.56 -9.31
CA LYS A 27 4.18 0.68 -10.77
C LYS A 27 5.37 -0.10 -11.32
N THR A 28 6.53 0.02 -10.68
CA THR A 28 7.76 -0.69 -11.08
C THR A 28 7.56 -2.20 -10.97
N TRP A 29 6.96 -2.67 -9.88
CA TRP A 29 6.70 -4.07 -9.64
C TRP A 29 5.78 -4.68 -10.71
N ILE A 30 4.73 -3.94 -11.13
CA ILE A 30 3.84 -4.36 -12.22
C ILE A 30 4.57 -4.36 -13.56
N ARG A 31 5.35 -3.31 -13.86
CA ARG A 31 6.11 -3.20 -15.11
C ARG A 31 7.07 -4.38 -15.29
N GLN A 32 7.76 -4.77 -14.24
CA GLN A 32 8.65 -5.94 -14.24
C GLN A 32 7.95 -7.25 -14.59
N ARG A 33 6.63 -7.32 -14.43
CA ARG A 33 5.81 -8.55 -14.58
C ARG A 33 4.89 -8.51 -15.80
N GLN A 34 4.99 -7.48 -16.63
CA GLN A 34 4.17 -7.35 -17.85
C GLN A 34 4.41 -8.48 -18.87
N HIS A 35 5.56 -9.13 -18.81
CA HIS A 35 5.92 -10.25 -19.68
C HIS A 35 5.34 -11.60 -19.22
N LEU A 36 4.73 -11.67 -18.03
CA LEU A 36 4.14 -12.91 -17.53
C LEU A 36 2.86 -13.23 -18.32
N GLN A 37 2.91 -14.29 -19.11
CA GLN A 37 1.76 -14.78 -19.89
C GLN A 37 1.17 -16.07 -19.32
N GLN A 38 1.91 -16.76 -18.45
CA GLN A 38 1.46 -18.01 -17.85
C GLN A 38 0.34 -17.75 -16.82
N PRO A 39 -0.79 -18.47 -16.90
CA PRO A 39 -1.93 -18.26 -16.00
C PRO A 39 -1.57 -18.38 -14.51
N GLU A 40 -0.68 -19.29 -14.14
CA GLU A 40 -0.27 -19.52 -12.75
C GLU A 40 0.59 -18.36 -12.19
N ASP A 41 1.47 -17.80 -13.02
CA ASP A 41 2.27 -16.64 -12.63
C ASP A 41 1.41 -15.38 -12.46
N LEU A 42 0.37 -15.24 -13.28
CA LEU A 42 -0.63 -14.18 -13.15
C LEU A 42 -1.44 -14.33 -11.86
N LYS A 43 -1.89 -15.55 -11.52
CA LYS A 43 -2.59 -15.83 -10.25
C LYS A 43 -1.70 -15.49 -9.06
N ARG A 44 -0.43 -15.92 -9.08
CA ARG A 44 0.54 -15.63 -8.01
C ARG A 44 0.80 -14.13 -7.87
N SER A 45 0.89 -13.41 -8.99
CA SER A 45 1.06 -11.97 -9.01
C SER A 45 -0.15 -11.23 -8.44
N LEU A 46 -1.37 -11.67 -8.76
CA LEU A 46 -2.60 -11.12 -8.18
C LEU A 46 -2.71 -11.41 -6.68
N ALA A 47 -2.32 -12.62 -6.24
CA ALA A 47 -2.29 -12.97 -4.82
C ALA A 47 -1.31 -12.07 -4.05
N TRP A 48 -0.12 -11.83 -4.62
CA TRP A 48 0.85 -10.90 -4.04
C TRP A 48 0.31 -9.47 -3.96
N LEU A 49 -0.36 -8.97 -5.00
CA LEU A 49 -0.97 -7.63 -4.97
C LEU A 49 -2.03 -7.48 -3.87
N ARG A 50 -2.83 -8.52 -3.64
CA ARG A 50 -3.82 -8.54 -2.55
C ARG A 50 -3.14 -8.52 -1.18
N PHE A 51 -2.09 -9.32 -1.01
CA PHE A 51 -1.29 -9.31 0.21
C PHE A 51 -0.66 -7.91 0.45
N TYR A 52 -0.03 -7.34 -0.57
CA TYR A 52 0.61 -6.02 -0.47
C TYR A 52 -0.36 -4.90 -0.14
N ARG A 53 -1.59 -4.98 -0.66
CA ARG A 53 -2.66 -4.06 -0.25
C ARG A 53 -2.92 -4.12 1.26
N GLY A 54 -2.95 -5.31 1.85
CA GLY A 54 -3.11 -5.48 3.30
C GLY A 54 -1.96 -4.84 4.09
N GLU A 55 -0.72 -5.03 3.65
CA GLU A 55 0.46 -4.39 4.25
C GLU A 55 0.38 -2.85 4.22
N LEU A 56 -0.08 -2.30 3.10
CA LEU A 56 -0.25 -0.86 2.93
C LEU A 56 -1.32 -0.32 3.89
N GLU A 57 -2.48 -0.97 3.97
CA GLU A 57 -3.56 -0.61 4.89
C GLU A 57 -3.10 -0.72 6.37
N ALA A 58 -2.36 -1.77 6.72
CA ALA A 58 -1.80 -1.96 8.06
C ALA A 58 -0.80 -0.85 8.43
N THR A 59 0.08 -0.48 7.50
CA THR A 59 1.06 0.60 7.69
C THR A 59 0.37 1.94 7.97
N ILE A 60 -0.69 2.24 7.21
CA ILE A 60 -1.51 3.44 7.41
C ILE A 60 -2.18 3.43 8.78
N SER A 61 -2.81 2.30 9.14
CA SER A 61 -3.47 2.14 10.44
C SER A 61 -2.48 2.35 11.59
N LEU A 62 -1.30 1.75 11.51
CA LEU A 62 -0.26 1.88 12.52
C LEU A 62 0.23 3.32 12.67
N ALA A 63 0.39 4.04 11.57
CA ALA A 63 0.77 5.45 11.62
C ALA A 63 -0.34 6.33 12.23
N LYS A 64 -1.62 6.08 11.88
CA LYS A 64 -2.77 6.74 12.50
C LYS A 64 -2.82 6.49 14.01
N TYR A 65 -2.59 5.23 14.43
CA TYR A 65 -2.48 4.87 15.84
C TYR A 65 -1.32 5.60 16.56
N ARG A 66 -0.12 5.62 15.97
CA ARG A 66 1.04 6.35 16.54
C ARG A 66 0.80 7.85 16.62
N ALA A 67 0.08 8.44 15.67
CA ALA A 67 -0.30 9.85 15.71
C ALA A 67 -1.34 10.12 16.81
N MET A 68 -2.33 9.25 16.96
CA MET A 68 -3.32 9.31 18.03
C MET A 68 -2.67 9.22 19.41
N LYS A 69 -1.82 8.21 19.64
CA LYS A 69 -1.12 8.01 20.92
C LYS A 69 -0.32 9.26 21.32
N ARG A 70 0.44 9.84 20.39
CA ARG A 70 1.19 11.09 20.61
C ARG A 70 0.32 12.28 21.02
N ARG A 71 -0.95 12.32 20.60
CA ARG A 71 -1.88 13.38 21.02
C ARG A 71 -2.38 13.13 22.44
N TYR A 72 -2.82 11.91 22.74
CA TYR A 72 -3.25 11.55 24.09
C TYR A 72 -2.15 11.80 25.13
N ASP A 73 -0.91 11.36 24.87
CA ASP A 73 0.23 11.58 25.77
C ASP A 73 0.55 13.07 26.02
N ARG A 74 0.10 13.97 25.13
CA ARG A 74 0.25 15.44 25.28
C ARG A 74 -0.92 16.11 25.99
N THR A 75 -2.08 15.46 26.08
CA THR A 75 -3.29 16.04 26.66
C THR A 75 -3.41 15.72 28.16
N ASP A 76 -2.68 14.71 28.62
CA ASP A 76 -2.60 14.26 30.02
C ASP A 76 -1.48 14.96 30.84
N LYS A 77 -0.91 16.04 30.30
CA LYS A 77 0.07 16.91 30.95
C LYS A 77 -0.42 18.35 30.91
#